data_AF-A0A178FHY4-F1
#
_entry.id   AF-A0A178FHY4-F1
#
_cell.length_a   1.000
_cell.length_b   1.000
_cell.length_c   1.000
_cell.angle_alpha   90.00
_cell.angle_beta   90.00
_cell.angle_gamma   90.00
#
_symmetry.space_group_name_H-M   'P 1'
#
loop_
_entity.id
_entity.type
_entity.pdbx_description
1 polymer ?
#
loop_
_entity_poly.entity_id
_entity_poly.type
_entity_poly.pdbx_seq_one_letter_code
_entity_poly.pdbx_strand_id
1 'polypeptide(L)'
;MKLTALFVSAAAVVLAAPTANPNNPEIEARNTQFVSPKDTFLHYINTGVTNHDIYGRPLVVKNGKAAEETSAVVTFVFDGSYNGRRCRLRFDTSPGDVSKGSQQLDVYSVINPPTWPIQSPFSRDQHYGRIYVLVPGTAQWVQGYNGYPEFDCPVNKRIGYEFVGVYDYDIIGWNVGSTGPRIEVL
;
A
#
# COMPACT_ATOMS: atom_id res chain seq x y z
N MET A 1 -74.05 33.30 22.42
CA MET A 1 -73.07 32.32 21.91
C MET A 1 -71.75 33.05 21.70
N LYS A 2 -70.67 32.57 22.33
CA LYS A 2 -69.32 33.17 22.30
C LYS A 2 -68.55 32.65 21.08
N LEU A 3 -67.88 33.55 20.34
CA LEU A 3 -66.93 33.20 19.29
C LEU A 3 -65.54 33.64 19.72
N THR A 4 -64.69 32.66 20.01
CA THR A 4 -63.28 32.82 20.38
C THR A 4 -62.45 32.75 19.11
N ALA A 5 -61.73 33.83 18.76
CA ALA A 5 -60.78 33.82 17.65
C ALA A 5 -59.38 33.46 18.17
N LEU A 6 -58.81 32.37 17.64
CA LEU A 6 -57.46 31.90 17.91
C LEU A 6 -56.45 32.69 17.05
N PHE A 7 -55.46 33.30 17.69
CA PHE A 7 -54.26 33.82 17.03
C PHE A 7 -53.29 32.67 16.76
N VAL A 8 -52.84 32.52 15.51
CA VAL A 8 -51.78 31.58 15.12
C VAL A 8 -50.48 32.36 14.97
N SER A 9 -49.53 32.15 15.89
CA SER A 9 -48.16 32.66 15.77
C SER A 9 -47.35 31.74 14.85
N ALA A 10 -46.82 32.29 13.76
CA ALA A 10 -45.82 31.62 12.92
C ALA A 10 -44.43 31.83 13.54
N ALA A 11 -43.79 30.75 14.00
CA ALA A 11 -42.40 30.77 14.43
C ALA A 11 -41.47 30.67 13.21
N ALA A 12 -40.66 31.69 12.97
CA ALA A 12 -39.61 31.66 11.96
C ALA A 12 -38.41 30.84 12.51
N VAL A 13 -38.16 29.68 11.92
CA VAL A 13 -36.99 28.86 12.23
C VAL A 13 -35.81 29.39 11.41
N VAL A 14 -34.88 30.09 12.06
CA VAL A 14 -33.61 30.50 11.45
C VAL A 14 -32.70 29.28 11.44
N LEU A 15 -32.52 28.66 10.27
CA LEU A 15 -31.50 27.64 10.04
C LEU A 15 -30.13 28.33 10.06
N ALA A 16 -29.43 28.27 11.18
CA ALA A 16 -28.01 28.60 11.23
C ALA A 16 -27.25 27.53 10.42
N ALA A 17 -26.61 27.95 9.32
CA ALA A 17 -25.73 27.09 8.56
C ALA A 17 -24.56 26.63 9.47
N PRO A 18 -24.22 25.34 9.52
CA PRO A 18 -23.09 24.88 10.29
C PRO A 18 -21.81 25.52 9.73
N THR A 19 -21.08 26.23 10.60
CA THR A 19 -19.73 26.71 10.28
C THR A 19 -18.83 25.50 10.10
N ALA A 20 -18.19 25.40 8.93
CA ALA A 20 -17.23 24.34 8.64
C ALA A 20 -16.14 24.33 9.74
N ASN A 21 -16.05 23.21 10.45
CA ASN A 21 -14.99 22.99 11.42
C ASN A 21 -13.71 22.59 10.64
N PRO A 22 -12.61 23.35 10.71
CA PRO A 22 -11.38 23.06 9.96
C PRO A 22 -10.72 21.73 10.37
N ASN A 23 -11.18 21.10 11.46
CA ASN A 23 -10.67 19.83 11.98
C ASN A 23 -11.58 18.64 11.64
N ASN A 24 -12.19 18.61 10.44
CA ASN A 24 -12.93 17.43 10.00
C ASN A 24 -11.94 16.34 9.54
N PRO A 25 -11.85 15.17 10.21
CA PRO A 25 -10.98 14.07 9.77
C PRO A 25 -11.31 13.56 8.35
N GLU A 26 -12.52 13.83 7.85
CA GLU A 26 -12.91 13.53 6.47
C GLU A 26 -12.19 14.43 5.43
N ILE A 27 -11.74 15.63 5.81
CA ILE A 27 -10.91 16.52 4.97
C ILE A 27 -9.45 16.08 5.02
N GLU A 28 -8.96 15.62 6.17
CA GLU A 28 -7.61 15.07 6.33
C GLU A 28 -7.40 13.79 5.48
N ALA A 29 -8.41 12.92 5.44
CA ALA A 29 -8.42 11.73 4.58
C ALA A 29 -8.49 12.05 3.06
N ARG A 30 -8.95 13.24 2.68
CA ARG A 30 -9.03 13.67 1.26
C ARG A 30 -7.72 14.22 0.72
N ASN A 31 -6.71 14.47 1.56
CA ASN A 31 -5.42 15.02 1.13
C ASN A 31 -4.28 14.00 1.16
N THR A 32 -4.56 12.72 1.45
CA THR A 32 -3.55 11.66 1.41
C THR A 32 -3.18 11.34 -0.04
N GLN A 33 -2.02 11.83 -0.46
CA GLN A 33 -1.48 11.52 -1.78
C GLN A 33 -0.74 10.18 -1.74
N PHE A 34 -1.06 9.30 -2.68
CA PHE A 34 -0.36 8.02 -2.84
C PHE A 34 0.41 7.98 -4.15
N VAL A 35 1.67 7.55 -4.09
CA VAL A 35 2.39 7.05 -5.28
C VAL A 35 2.00 5.59 -5.46
N SER A 36 1.31 5.31 -6.56
CA SER A 36 0.93 3.96 -6.93
C SER A 36 2.13 3.20 -7.51
N PRO A 37 2.16 1.86 -7.37
CA PRO A 37 3.12 1.02 -8.09
C PRO A 37 3.20 1.38 -9.56
N LYS A 38 4.42 1.49 -10.09
CA LYS A 38 4.67 1.65 -11.52
C LYS A 38 4.63 0.31 -12.24
N ASP A 39 5.31 -0.70 -11.68
CA ASP A 39 5.37 -2.06 -12.20
C ASP A 39 5.40 -3.04 -11.02
N THR A 40 4.69 -4.16 -11.13
CA THR A 40 4.78 -5.28 -10.19
C THR A 40 5.29 -6.51 -10.93
N PHE A 41 6.16 -7.28 -10.28
CA PHE A 41 6.72 -8.49 -10.85
C PHE A 41 6.62 -9.64 -9.88
N LEU A 42 6.22 -10.81 -10.38
CA LEU A 42 6.37 -12.09 -9.69
C LEU A 42 7.74 -12.67 -10.06
N HIS A 43 8.55 -12.98 -9.07
CA HIS A 43 9.89 -13.55 -9.23
C HIS A 43 9.93 -14.98 -8.71
N TYR A 44 10.30 -15.94 -9.56
CA TYR A 44 10.47 -17.34 -9.17
C TYR A 44 11.86 -17.55 -8.56
N ILE A 45 11.91 -17.98 -7.31
CA ILE A 45 13.16 -18.12 -6.55
C ILE A 45 14.11 -19.13 -7.20
N ASN A 46 13.58 -20.29 -7.59
CA ASN A 46 14.42 -21.38 -8.11
C ASN A 46 14.96 -21.13 -9.54
N THR A 47 14.25 -20.35 -10.35
CA THR A 47 14.63 -20.15 -11.76
C THR A 47 15.19 -18.77 -12.05
N GLY A 48 14.98 -17.79 -11.16
CA GLY A 48 15.29 -16.38 -11.38
C GLY A 48 14.36 -15.68 -12.38
N VAL A 49 13.41 -16.41 -12.99
CA VAL A 49 12.47 -15.85 -13.97
C VAL A 49 11.55 -14.85 -13.28
N THR A 50 11.38 -13.71 -13.91
CA THR A 50 10.58 -12.60 -13.39
C THR A 50 9.50 -12.25 -14.39
N ASN A 51 8.23 -12.29 -13.98
CA ASN A 51 7.09 -12.03 -14.83
C ASN A 51 6.37 -10.75 -14.38
N HIS A 52 6.05 -9.87 -15.32
CA HIS A 52 5.39 -8.60 -15.05
C HIS A 52 3.87 -8.78 -14.89
N ASP A 53 3.29 -8.02 -13.96
CA ASP A 53 1.85 -7.86 -13.70
C ASP A 53 1.05 -9.16 -13.82
N ILE A 54 1.42 -10.14 -12.99
CA ILE A 54 0.69 -11.41 -12.90
C ILE A 54 -0.59 -11.22 -12.09
N TYR A 55 -1.73 -11.55 -12.69
CA TYR A 55 -3.06 -11.44 -12.08
C TYR A 55 -3.62 -12.80 -11.65
N GLY A 56 -4.56 -12.78 -10.69
CA GLY A 56 -5.39 -13.95 -10.34
C GLY A 56 -4.68 -15.07 -9.58
N ARG A 57 -3.47 -14.83 -9.05
CA ARG A 57 -2.74 -15.79 -8.22
C ARG A 57 -1.87 -15.10 -7.16
N PRO A 58 -1.45 -15.80 -6.09
CA PRO A 58 -0.53 -15.25 -5.11
C PRO A 58 0.79 -14.82 -5.75
N LEU A 59 1.34 -13.71 -5.26
CA LEU A 59 2.59 -13.13 -5.76
C LEU A 59 3.78 -13.58 -4.90
N VAL A 60 3.56 -13.80 -3.62
CA VAL A 60 4.54 -14.36 -2.69
C VAL A 60 4.08 -15.74 -2.26
N VAL A 61 4.92 -16.75 -2.50
CA VAL A 61 4.68 -18.13 -2.11
C VAL A 61 5.96 -18.67 -1.48
N LYS A 62 5.86 -19.10 -0.23
CA LYS A 62 6.86 -19.88 0.48
C LYS A 62 6.18 -21.13 1.01
N ASN A 63 6.63 -22.29 0.59
CA ASN A 63 5.97 -23.56 0.95
C ASN A 63 6.90 -24.78 0.92
N GLY A 64 8.22 -24.58 0.80
CA GLY A 64 9.19 -25.65 0.75
C GLY A 64 9.24 -26.41 -0.58
N LYS A 65 8.44 -26.03 -1.59
CA LYS A 65 8.51 -26.60 -2.93
C LYS A 65 9.19 -25.61 -3.87
N ALA A 66 10.48 -25.81 -4.13
CA ALA A 66 11.31 -24.88 -4.90
C ALA A 66 10.70 -24.41 -6.23
N ALA A 67 9.96 -25.28 -6.94
CA ALA A 67 9.31 -24.94 -8.21
C ALA A 67 8.13 -23.95 -8.07
N GLU A 68 7.55 -23.83 -6.88
CA GLU A 68 6.41 -22.96 -6.58
C GLU A 68 6.81 -21.70 -5.81
N GLU A 69 8.02 -21.64 -5.24
CA GLU A 69 8.43 -20.51 -4.39
C GLU A 69 8.64 -19.23 -5.21
N THR A 70 8.00 -18.16 -4.77
CA THR A 70 8.04 -16.85 -5.40
C THR A 70 8.20 -15.72 -4.39
N SER A 71 8.85 -14.65 -4.82
CA SER A 71 8.79 -13.32 -4.21
C SER A 71 8.14 -12.34 -5.18
N ALA A 72 7.87 -11.13 -4.71
CA ALA A 72 7.26 -10.08 -5.52
C ALA A 72 8.12 -8.82 -5.48
N VAL A 73 8.42 -8.24 -6.64
CA VAL A 73 9.10 -6.95 -6.75
C VAL A 73 8.12 -5.89 -7.19
N VAL A 74 8.04 -4.79 -6.44
CA VAL A 74 7.19 -3.65 -6.78
C VAL A 74 8.04 -2.41 -6.93
N THR A 75 7.88 -1.70 -8.04
CA THR A 75 8.64 -0.49 -8.33
C THR A 75 7.79 0.76 -8.27
N PHE A 76 8.43 1.88 -7.94
CA PHE A 76 7.80 3.19 -7.80
C PHE A 76 8.66 4.23 -8.52
N VAL A 77 8.02 5.23 -9.13
CA VAL A 77 8.69 6.34 -9.81
C VAL A 77 8.25 7.65 -9.16
N PHE A 78 9.23 8.47 -8.81
CA PHE A 78 9.02 9.77 -8.19
C PHE A 78 9.54 10.85 -9.13
N ASP A 79 8.70 11.84 -9.41
CA ASP A 79 9.09 13.04 -10.16
C ASP A 79 9.55 14.16 -9.20
N GLY A 80 9.81 15.34 -9.77
CA GLY A 80 10.25 16.54 -9.04
C GLY A 80 9.26 17.07 -8.00
N SER A 81 7.98 16.72 -8.09
CA SER A 81 6.93 17.27 -7.22
C SER A 81 7.02 16.79 -5.77
N TYR A 82 7.75 15.70 -5.51
CA TYR A 82 7.96 15.14 -4.18
C TYR A 82 9.16 15.74 -3.42
N ASN A 83 9.78 16.78 -3.97
CA ASN A 83 10.99 17.37 -3.37
C ASN A 83 10.73 17.92 -1.96
N GLY A 84 11.59 17.51 -1.02
CA GLY A 84 11.49 17.88 0.39
C GLY A 84 10.34 17.21 1.16
N ARG A 85 9.61 16.27 0.56
CA ARG A 85 8.53 15.54 1.24
C ARG A 85 9.00 14.26 1.91
N ARG A 86 8.24 13.84 2.92
CA ARG A 86 8.39 12.55 3.60
C ARG A 86 7.42 11.53 2.98
N CYS A 87 7.85 10.29 2.94
CA CYS A 87 7.14 9.18 2.34
C CYS A 87 7.04 8.04 3.36
N ARG A 88 5.98 7.24 3.28
CA ARG A 88 5.79 6.02 4.07
C ARG A 88 5.45 4.85 3.17
N LEU A 89 6.21 3.75 3.28
CA LEU A 89 5.86 2.51 2.60
C LEU A 89 4.71 1.83 3.36
N ARG A 90 3.60 1.64 2.65
CA ARG A 90 2.40 0.94 3.12
C ARG A 90 2.16 -0.31 2.31
N PHE A 91 1.38 -1.22 2.89
CA PHE A 91 0.84 -2.38 2.21
C PHE A 91 -0.62 -2.51 2.62
N ASP A 92 -1.54 -2.23 1.70
CA ASP A 92 -2.97 -2.16 1.99
C ASP A 92 -3.72 -3.27 1.25
N THR A 93 -4.51 -4.06 1.97
CA THR A 93 -5.28 -5.18 1.41
C THR A 93 -6.79 -4.96 1.50
N SER A 94 -7.51 -5.74 0.71
CA SER A 94 -8.97 -5.80 0.64
C SER A 94 -9.49 -7.21 0.98
N PRO A 95 -10.79 -7.39 1.25
CA PRO A 95 -11.34 -8.71 1.62
C PRO A 95 -11.14 -9.84 0.58
N GLY A 96 -10.82 -9.49 -0.68
CA GLY A 96 -10.55 -10.46 -1.75
C GLY A 96 -9.08 -10.88 -1.87
N ASP A 97 -8.17 -10.24 -1.12
CA ASP A 97 -6.75 -10.58 -1.13
C ASP A 97 -6.46 -11.85 -0.30
N VAL A 98 -5.24 -12.36 -0.39
CA VAL A 98 -4.81 -13.60 0.27
C VAL A 98 -3.69 -13.30 1.24
N SER A 99 -3.85 -13.76 2.49
CA SER A 99 -2.79 -13.82 3.49
C SER A 99 -2.96 -15.10 4.30
N LYS A 100 -2.04 -16.06 4.15
CA LYS A 100 -2.11 -17.38 4.79
C LYS A 100 -0.74 -17.78 5.31
N GLY A 101 -0.72 -18.60 6.37
CA GLY A 101 0.51 -19.07 6.97
C GLY A 101 1.04 -18.09 8.01
N SER A 102 2.32 -17.74 7.92
CA SER A 102 2.92 -16.75 8.83
C SER A 102 2.34 -15.36 8.66
N GLN A 103 1.79 -15.06 7.48
CA GLN A 103 1.21 -13.76 7.12
C GLN A 103 2.25 -12.64 7.22
N GLN A 104 3.52 -12.97 6.99
CA GLN A 104 4.63 -12.06 7.22
C GLN A 104 5.54 -11.96 5.99
N LEU A 105 5.85 -10.72 5.62
CA LEU A 105 6.76 -10.42 4.53
C LEU A 105 7.99 -9.69 5.05
N ASP A 106 9.16 -10.18 4.71
CA ASP A 106 10.39 -9.40 4.75
C ASP A 106 10.42 -8.47 3.54
N VAL A 107 10.81 -7.21 3.78
CA VAL A 107 10.84 -6.13 2.79
C VAL A 107 12.28 -5.73 2.54
N TYR A 108 12.72 -5.84 1.30
CA TYR A 108 14.08 -5.48 0.89
C TYR A 108 14.08 -4.37 -0.17
N SER A 109 15.12 -3.52 -0.19
CA SER A 109 15.41 -2.73 -1.39
C SER A 109 15.88 -3.63 -2.53
N VAL A 110 15.67 -3.12 -3.74
CA VAL A 110 16.14 -3.74 -4.97
C VAL A 110 17.20 -2.87 -5.64
N ILE A 111 18.38 -3.45 -5.87
CA ILE A 111 19.38 -2.93 -6.80
C ILE A 111 18.86 -3.12 -8.23
N ASN A 112 18.98 -2.07 -9.03
CA ASN A 112 18.52 -2.02 -10.43
C ASN A 112 17.06 -2.50 -10.57
N PRO A 113 16.08 -1.73 -10.03
CA PRO A 113 14.68 -2.11 -10.11
C PRO A 113 14.25 -2.43 -11.55
N PRO A 114 13.63 -3.59 -11.80
CA PRO A 114 13.24 -4.01 -13.15
C PRO A 114 12.19 -3.06 -13.72
N THR A 115 12.13 -2.96 -15.06
CA THR A 115 11.23 -2.04 -15.76
C THR A 115 10.51 -2.75 -16.90
N TRP A 116 9.20 -2.61 -17.03
CA TRP A 116 8.52 -3.15 -18.21
C TRP A 116 8.74 -2.24 -19.44
N PRO A 117 8.99 -2.77 -20.66
CA PRO A 117 9.07 -4.19 -21.06
C PRO A 117 10.46 -4.84 -20.95
N ILE A 118 11.45 -4.14 -20.41
CA ILE A 118 12.82 -4.64 -20.26
C ILE A 118 12.97 -5.42 -18.95
N GLN A 119 12.76 -6.74 -18.99
CA GLN A 119 13.00 -7.61 -17.85
C GLN A 119 14.51 -7.80 -17.61
N SER A 120 15.14 -6.81 -16.96
CA SER A 120 16.52 -6.92 -16.49
C SER A 120 16.58 -7.73 -15.20
N PRO A 121 17.66 -8.52 -15.00
CA PRO A 121 17.96 -9.08 -13.68
C PRO A 121 18.03 -7.97 -12.64
N PHE A 122 17.52 -8.25 -11.44
CA PHE A 122 17.62 -7.39 -10.28
C PHE A 122 18.34 -8.13 -9.16
N SER A 123 18.75 -7.42 -8.12
CA SER A 123 19.31 -8.06 -6.93
C SER A 123 18.75 -7.42 -5.68
N ARG A 124 18.54 -8.25 -4.66
CA ARG A 124 18.18 -7.80 -3.33
C ARG A 124 19.35 -7.06 -2.69
N ASP A 125 19.05 -6.04 -1.89
CA ASP A 125 20.04 -5.24 -1.19
C ASP A 125 19.77 -5.17 0.32
N GLN A 126 19.26 -4.05 0.82
CA GLN A 126 19.08 -3.84 2.25
C GLN A 126 17.75 -4.40 2.74
N HIS A 127 17.78 -5.10 3.87
CA HIS A 127 16.58 -5.49 4.58
C HIS A 127 16.01 -4.28 5.33
N TYR A 128 14.84 -3.82 4.94
CA TYR A 128 14.16 -2.67 5.55
C TYR A 128 13.22 -3.05 6.68
N GLY A 129 12.85 -4.33 6.80
CA GLY A 129 12.12 -4.83 7.93
C GLY A 129 11.08 -5.85 7.56
N ARG A 130 10.16 -6.11 8.48
CA ARG A 130 9.11 -7.11 8.35
C ARG A 130 7.75 -6.50 8.59
N ILE A 131 6.79 -6.89 7.77
CA ILE A 131 5.39 -6.54 7.92
C ILE A 131 4.54 -7.78 8.20
N TYR A 132 3.47 -7.60 8.96
CA TYR A 132 2.39 -8.55 9.17
C TYR A 132 1.18 -8.13 8.32
N VAL A 133 0.79 -8.96 7.36
CA VAL A 133 -0.19 -8.66 6.32
C VAL A 133 -1.59 -9.05 6.80
N LEU A 134 -2.34 -8.05 7.25
CA LEU A 134 -3.76 -8.17 7.56
C LEU A 134 -4.59 -8.27 6.28
N VAL A 135 -5.71 -8.98 6.31
CA VAL A 135 -6.70 -9.04 5.21
C VAL A 135 -8.12 -8.99 5.80
N PRO A 136 -8.92 -7.94 5.54
CA PRO A 136 -8.53 -6.67 4.92
C PRO A 136 -7.72 -5.78 5.89
N GLY A 137 -7.10 -4.73 5.35
CA GLY A 137 -6.53 -3.64 6.13
C GLY A 137 -5.09 -3.28 5.76
N THR A 138 -4.52 -2.36 6.51
CA THR A 138 -3.12 -1.96 6.36
C THR A 138 -2.21 -2.89 7.15
N ALA A 139 -1.19 -3.43 6.49
CA ALA A 139 -0.19 -4.28 7.14
C ALA A 139 0.52 -3.52 8.27
N GLN A 140 0.87 -4.25 9.33
CA GLN A 140 1.57 -3.70 10.48
C GLN A 140 3.07 -3.94 10.34
N TRP A 141 3.89 -2.93 10.59
CA TRP A 141 5.34 -3.12 10.68
C TRP A 141 5.67 -3.81 12.01
N VAL A 142 6.19 -5.03 11.92
CA VAL A 142 6.65 -5.81 13.08
C VAL A 142 8.02 -5.31 13.53
N GLN A 143 8.89 -5.01 12.57
CA GLN A 143 10.20 -4.41 12.78
C GLN A 143 10.57 -3.56 11.57
N GLY A 144 11.24 -2.44 11.78
CA GLY A 144 11.75 -1.55 10.75
C GLY A 144 13.24 -1.29 10.95
N TYR A 145 13.97 -1.15 9.86
CA TYR A 145 15.40 -0.82 9.83
C TYR A 145 15.63 0.41 8.95
N ASN A 146 16.75 1.11 9.14
CA ASN A 146 17.16 2.24 8.31
C ASN A 146 16.08 3.34 8.16
N GLY A 147 15.29 3.57 9.22
CA GLY A 147 14.24 4.57 9.27
C GLY A 147 12.86 4.11 8.77
N TYR A 148 12.72 2.90 8.25
CA TYR A 148 11.43 2.40 7.77
C TYR A 148 10.39 2.26 8.90
N PRO A 149 9.10 2.52 8.61
CA PRO A 149 8.50 2.65 7.27
C PRO A 149 8.62 4.01 6.58
N GLU A 150 9.16 5.03 7.25
CA GLU A 150 9.17 6.41 6.77
C GLU A 150 10.55 6.87 6.29
N PHE A 151 10.59 7.47 5.12
CA PHE A 151 11.83 7.88 4.47
C PHE A 151 11.62 9.17 3.67
N ASP A 152 12.71 9.81 3.27
CA ASP A 152 12.63 10.98 2.39
C ASP A 152 12.23 10.53 0.99
N CYS A 153 11.25 11.20 0.39
CA CYS A 153 10.78 10.82 -0.94
C CYS A 153 11.93 10.94 -1.96
N PRO A 154 12.28 9.86 -2.68
CA PRO A 154 13.44 9.85 -3.55
C PRO A 154 13.12 10.51 -4.90
N VAL A 155 13.25 11.83 -4.95
CA VAL A 155 12.95 12.67 -6.13
C VAL A 155 13.73 12.24 -7.37
N ASN A 156 13.06 12.24 -8.52
CA ASN A 156 13.62 11.90 -9.84
C ASN A 156 14.28 10.51 -9.88
N LYS A 157 13.78 9.57 -9.08
CA LYS A 157 14.30 8.21 -9.00
C LYS A 157 13.21 7.19 -9.22
N ARG A 158 13.63 6.04 -9.75
CA ARG A 158 12.89 4.78 -9.62
C ARG A 158 13.48 4.00 -8.46
N ILE A 159 12.63 3.51 -7.58
CA ILE A 159 12.99 2.58 -6.51
C ILE A 159 12.20 1.28 -6.66
N GLY A 160 12.68 0.22 -6.02
CA GLY A 160 12.01 -1.07 -5.98
C GLY A 160 12.10 -1.71 -4.61
N TYR A 161 11.04 -2.42 -4.24
CA TYR A 161 10.98 -3.25 -3.04
C TYR A 161 10.69 -4.69 -3.42
N GLU A 162 11.45 -5.63 -2.87
CA GLU A 162 11.15 -7.05 -2.93
C GLU A 162 10.45 -7.48 -1.63
N PHE A 163 9.33 -8.17 -1.77
CA PHE A 163 8.55 -8.77 -0.69
C PHE A 163 8.74 -10.28 -0.70
N VAL A 164 9.18 -10.81 0.44
CA VAL A 164 9.63 -12.20 0.56
C VAL A 164 8.90 -12.87 1.71
N GLY A 165 8.31 -14.04 1.47
CA GLY A 165 7.59 -14.79 2.49
C GLY A 165 8.50 -15.27 3.62
N VAL A 166 7.99 -15.23 4.85
CA VAL A 166 8.75 -15.53 6.07
C VAL A 166 8.33 -16.87 6.67
N TYR A 167 9.29 -17.58 7.29
CA TYR A 167 9.15 -18.92 7.86
C TYR A 167 8.85 -20.00 6.82
N ASP A 168 8.39 -21.18 7.23
CA ASP A 168 8.31 -22.36 6.34
C ASP A 168 7.09 -22.33 5.40
N TYR A 169 6.05 -21.56 5.75
CA TYR A 169 4.83 -21.46 4.96
C TYR A 169 4.24 -20.06 5.02
N ASP A 170 4.15 -19.41 3.86
CA ASP A 170 3.54 -18.10 3.68
C ASP A 170 2.99 -17.95 2.25
N ILE A 171 1.75 -17.49 2.12
CA ILE A 171 1.12 -17.23 0.83
C ILE A 171 0.42 -15.89 0.90
N ILE A 172 0.99 -14.91 0.20
CA ILE A 172 0.43 -13.56 0.08
C ILE A 172 0.09 -13.24 -1.37
N GLY A 173 -1.13 -12.79 -1.60
CA GLY A 173 -1.61 -12.36 -2.90
C GLY A 173 -2.42 -11.07 -2.77
N TRP A 174 -2.23 -10.16 -3.71
CA TRP A 174 -3.01 -8.94 -3.80
C TRP A 174 -3.37 -8.63 -5.25
N ASN A 175 -4.39 -7.81 -5.45
CA ASN A 175 -4.73 -7.28 -6.77
C ASN A 175 -3.73 -6.20 -7.22
N VAL A 176 -2.89 -6.52 -8.20
CA VAL A 176 -1.87 -5.62 -8.75
C VAL A 176 -2.49 -4.30 -9.23
N GLY A 177 -1.90 -3.18 -8.82
CA GLY A 177 -2.38 -1.83 -9.12
C GLY A 177 -3.56 -1.36 -8.25
N SER A 178 -4.26 -2.26 -7.55
CA SER A 178 -5.44 -1.93 -6.72
C SER A 178 -5.24 -2.15 -5.22
N THR A 179 -4.33 -3.01 -4.80
CA THR A 179 -4.01 -3.31 -3.39
C THR A 179 -2.53 -3.67 -3.31
N GLY A 180 -2.04 -4.00 -2.12
CA GLY A 180 -0.64 -4.31 -1.87
C GLY A 180 0.19 -3.06 -1.61
N PRO A 181 1.47 -3.04 -2.05
CA PRO A 181 2.40 -1.97 -1.73
C PRO A 181 2.00 -0.61 -2.32
N ARG A 182 2.10 0.46 -1.52
CA ARG A 182 1.90 1.86 -1.94
C ARG A 182 2.83 2.77 -1.16
N ILE A 183 3.09 3.96 -1.70
CA ILE A 183 3.80 5.01 -0.95
C ILE A 183 2.81 6.10 -0.59
N GLU A 184 2.57 6.28 0.70
CA GLU A 184 1.86 7.43 1.24
C GLU A 184 2.83 8.60 1.34
N VAL A 185 2.42 9.77 0.84
CA VAL A 185 3.23 10.98 0.96
C VAL A 185 2.68 11.82 2.11
N LEU A 186 3.55 12.10 3.08
CA LEU A 186 3.27 12.77 4.35
C LEU A 186 3.39 14.30 4.24
#